data_AF-A0A821XMM8-F1
#
_entry.id   AF-A0A821XMM8-F1
#
_cell.length_a   1.000
_cell.length_b   1.000
_cell.length_c   1.000
_cell.angle_alpha   90.00
_cell.angle_beta   90.00
_cell.angle_gamma   90.00
#
_symmetry.space_group_name_H-M   'P 1'
#
loop_
_entity.id
_entity.type
_entity.pdbx_description
1 polymer ?
#
loop_
_entity_poly.entity_id
_entity_poly.type
_entity_poly.pdbx_seq_one_letter_code
_entity_poly.pdbx_strand_id
1 'polypeptide(L)'
;MNRSCVQLKDLPDELLIFVFKQMNNVEVLYSLFGVDERIDSILQDPMFTNRLNFLKWSSKKFLNIFSPDIIFDRFCLQILPAVREKIQ
;
A
#
# COMPACT_ATOMS: atom_id res chain seq x y z
N MET A 1 4.42 -15.37 -28.46
CA MET A 1 4.80 -14.07 -27.84
C MET A 1 5.39 -14.37 -26.47
N ASN A 2 6.71 -14.32 -26.32
CA ASN A 2 7.36 -14.45 -25.01
C ASN A 2 7.08 -13.17 -24.22
N ARG A 3 6.13 -13.23 -23.29
CA ARG A 3 5.95 -12.17 -22.29
C ARG A 3 7.10 -12.31 -21.30
N SER A 4 8.09 -11.43 -21.38
CA SER A 4 9.05 -11.29 -20.28
C SER A 4 8.27 -10.82 -19.05
N CYS A 5 8.22 -11.66 -18.02
CA CYS A 5 7.69 -11.25 -16.72
C CYS A 5 8.80 -10.45 -16.03
N VAL A 6 8.72 -9.13 -16.12
CA VAL A 6 9.58 -8.24 -15.35
C VAL A 6 9.10 -8.30 -13.90
N GLN A 7 9.97 -8.68 -12.96
CA GLN A 7 9.58 -8.65 -11.55
C GLN A 7 9.58 -7.20 -11.08
N LEU A 8 8.66 -6.85 -10.18
CA LEU A 8 8.57 -5.51 -9.59
C LEU A 8 9.92 -5.07 -9.00
N LYS A 9 10.65 -5.97 -8.34
CA LYS A 9 11.97 -5.69 -7.76
C LYS A 9 13.04 -5.31 -8.78
N ASP A 10 12.86 -5.70 -10.05
CA ASP A 10 13.81 -5.41 -11.12
C ASP A 10 13.58 -4.00 -11.72
N LEU A 11 12.47 -3.34 -11.36
CA LEU A 11 12.19 -1.99 -11.81
C LEU A 11 12.98 -0.96 -10.98
N PRO A 12 13.47 0.13 -11.60
CA PRO A 12 13.97 1.31 -10.88
C PRO A 12 12.91 1.94 -9.97
N ASP A 13 13.37 2.65 -8.94
CA ASP A 13 12.49 3.28 -7.93
C ASP A 13 11.50 4.25 -8.56
N GLU A 14 11.92 5.01 -9.57
CA GLU A 14 11.09 6.00 -10.25
C GLU A 14 9.89 5.33 -10.96
N LEU A 15 10.11 4.16 -11.57
CA LEU A 15 9.05 3.40 -12.20
C LEU A 15 8.12 2.76 -11.18
N LEU A 16 8.66 2.26 -10.06
CA LEU A 16 7.86 1.74 -8.95
C LEU A 16 6.96 2.83 -8.37
N ILE A 17 7.51 4.01 -8.09
CA ILE A 17 6.77 5.17 -7.60
C ILE A 17 5.68 5.57 -8.61
N PHE A 18 6.00 5.59 -9.91
CA PHE A 18 5.03 5.90 -10.95
C PHE A 18 3.86 4.92 -10.95
N VAL A 19 4.14 3.61 -10.89
CA VAL A 19 3.12 2.56 -10.82
C VAL A 19 2.28 2.69 -9.55
N PHE A 20 2.91 2.79 -8.37
CA PHE A 20 2.20 2.86 -7.10
C PHE A 20 1.30 4.11 -7.00
N LYS A 21 1.71 5.24 -7.59
CA LYS A 21 0.90 6.47 -7.65
C LYS A 21 -0.38 6.32 -8.47
N GLN A 22 -0.45 5.36 -9.40
CA GLN A 22 -1.66 5.08 -10.18
C GLN A 22 -2.61 4.11 -9.46
N MET A 23 -2.18 3.49 -8.36
CA MET A 23 -2.94 2.48 -7.63
C MET A 23 -3.60 3.07 -6.38
N ASN A 24 -4.53 2.31 -5.79
CA ASN A 24 -5.08 2.64 -4.48
C ASN A 24 -3.97 2.44 -3.43
N ASN A 25 -3.48 3.54 -2.88
CA ASN A 25 -2.36 3.52 -1.95
C ASN A 25 -2.61 2.69 -0.67
N VAL A 26 -3.84 2.61 -0.20
CA VAL A 26 -4.20 1.75 0.94
C VAL A 26 -4.06 0.27 0.57
N GLU A 27 -4.52 -0.13 -0.62
CA GLU A 27 -4.40 -1.51 -1.10
C GLU A 27 -2.95 -1.89 -1.37
N VAL A 28 -2.15 -0.97 -1.91
CA VAL A 28 -0.72 -1.15 -2.14
C VAL A 28 0.03 -1.34 -0.83
N LEU A 29 -0.18 -0.47 0.16
CA LEU A 29 0.41 -0.62 1.50
C LEU A 29 0.01 -1.95 2.12
N TYR A 30 -1.27 -2.31 2.08
CA TYR A 30 -1.68 -3.61 2.61
C TYR A 30 -0.99 -4.79 1.92
N SER A 31 -0.86 -4.74 0.59
CA SER A 31 -0.38 -5.88 -0.19
C SER A 31 1.14 -6.04 -0.15
N LEU A 32 1.88 -4.93 -0.06
CA LEU A 32 3.32 -4.89 -0.26
C LEU A 32 4.13 -4.56 1.00
N PHE A 33 3.49 -4.02 2.04
CA PHE A 33 4.20 -3.70 3.28
C PHE A 33 4.77 -4.96 3.95
N GLY A 34 6.07 -4.96 4.24
CA GLY A 34 6.81 -6.08 4.81
C GLY A 34 7.15 -7.19 3.82
N VAL A 35 6.92 -6.99 2.51
CA VAL A 35 7.29 -7.96 1.46
C VAL A 35 8.76 -7.79 1.06
N ASP A 36 9.23 -6.55 1.00
CA ASP A 36 10.59 -6.21 0.57
C ASP A 36 11.01 -4.87 1.18
N GLU A 37 12.21 -4.81 1.77
CA GLU A 37 12.70 -3.63 2.49
C GLU A 37 12.82 -2.38 1.60
N ARG A 38 13.20 -2.56 0.33
CA ARG A 38 13.30 -1.45 -0.62
C ARG A 38 11.91 -0.93 -0.97
N ILE A 39 10.95 -1.82 -1.15
CA ILE A 39 9.55 -1.43 -1.37
C ILE A 39 9.01 -0.70 -0.12
N ASP A 40 9.29 -1.19 1.08
CA ASP A 40 8.85 -0.54 2.32
C ASP A 40 9.38 0.88 2.44
N SER A 41 10.64 1.12 2.07
CA SER A 41 11.22 2.47 2.03
C SER A 41 10.46 3.40 1.08
N ILE A 42 9.99 2.90 -0.07
CA ILE A 42 9.20 3.68 -1.03
C ILE A 42 7.79 3.94 -0.50
N LEU A 43 7.17 2.93 0.13
CA LEU A 43 5.78 3.03 0.62
C LEU A 43 5.65 3.90 1.87
N GLN A 44 6.72 4.05 2.64
CA GLN A 44 6.80 4.95 3.80
C GLN A 44 7.15 6.40 3.40
N ASP A 45 7.39 6.67 2.11
CA ASP A 45 7.66 8.03 1.64
C ASP A 45 6.44 8.96 1.90
N PRO A 46 6.65 10.19 2.40
CA PRO A 46 5.58 11.15 2.65
C PRO A 46 4.68 11.42 1.45
N MET A 47 5.20 11.37 0.22
CA MET A 47 4.37 11.52 -0.99
C MET A 47 3.32 10.42 -1.12
N PHE A 48 3.60 9.23 -0.58
CA PHE A 48 2.72 8.08 -0.61
C PHE A 48 1.75 8.07 0.58
N THR A 49 2.27 8.29 1.79
CA THR A 49 1.52 8.22 3.05
C THR A 49 0.59 9.43 3.25
N ASN A 50 0.95 10.63 2.79
CA ASN A 50 0.07 11.81 2.91
C ASN A 50 -1.13 11.79 1.97
N ARG A 51 -1.16 10.84 1.02
CA ARG A 51 -2.28 10.70 0.07
C ARG A 51 -3.27 9.61 0.49
N LEU A 52 -3.09 8.98 1.65
CA LEU A 52 -3.89 7.81 2.05
C LEU A 52 -5.39 8.13 2.04
N ASN A 53 -6.12 7.44 1.16
CA ASN A 53 -7.54 7.67 0.96
C ASN A 53 -8.35 6.42 1.30
N PHE A 54 -8.90 6.42 2.51
CA PHE A 54 -9.75 5.35 3.03
C PHE A 54 -11.21 5.43 2.53
N LEU A 55 -11.61 6.48 1.81
CA LEU A 55 -12.98 6.66 1.33
C LEU A 55 -13.40 5.59 0.30
N LYS A 56 -12.44 5.06 -0.48
CA LYS A 56 -12.70 3.94 -1.41
C LYS A 56 -12.80 2.58 -0.71
N TRP A 57 -12.27 2.46 0.50
CA TRP A 57 -12.38 1.24 1.29
C TRP A 57 -13.80 1.09 1.86
N SER A 58 -14.35 2.16 2.43
CA SER A 58 -15.65 2.12 3.10
C SER A 58 -16.80 1.75 2.15
N SER A 59 -16.73 2.15 0.87
CA SER A 59 -17.80 1.93 -0.11
C SER A 59 -18.00 0.47 -0.54
N LYS A 60 -16.99 -0.39 -0.45
CA LYS A 60 -17.12 -1.83 -0.75
C LYS A 60 -17.53 -2.67 0.47
N LYS A 61 -17.47 -2.12 1.69
CA LYS A 61 -17.48 -2.89 2.94
C LYS A 61 -18.63 -2.62 3.90
N PHE A 62 -19.47 -1.63 3.64
CA PHE A 62 -20.68 -1.38 4.44
C PHE A 62 -21.67 -2.56 4.50
N LEU A 63 -21.47 -3.61 3.69
CA LEU A 63 -22.31 -4.81 3.67
C LEU A 63 -21.83 -5.95 4.59
N ASN A 64 -20.68 -5.84 5.26
CA ASN A 64 -20.15 -6.95 6.08
C ASN A 64 -19.59 -6.47 7.43
N ILE A 65 -20.47 -5.92 8.27
CA ILE A 65 -20.16 -5.30 9.57
C ILE A 65 -19.57 -6.29 10.61
N PHE A 66 -19.60 -7.59 10.34
CA PHE A 66 -19.22 -8.64 11.31
C PHE A 66 -18.02 -9.53 10.91
N SER A 67 -17.36 -9.30 9.77
CA SER A 67 -16.10 -10.00 9.50
C SER A 67 -14.92 -9.19 10.06
N PRO A 68 -14.00 -9.78 10.85
CA PRO A 68 -12.74 -9.13 11.17
C PRO A 68 -12.07 -8.76 9.86
N ASP A 69 -11.95 -7.46 9.62
CA ASP A 69 -11.34 -6.98 8.42
C ASP A 69 -9.83 -7.14 8.61
N ILE A 70 -9.31 -8.33 8.29
CA ILE A 70 -7.88 -8.68 8.41
C ILE A 70 -6.99 -7.61 7.74
N ILE A 71 -7.53 -6.95 6.70
CA ILE A 71 -6.88 -5.83 6.01
C ILE A 71 -6.81 -4.60 6.93
N PHE A 72 -7.91 -4.26 7.60
CA PHE A 72 -8.01 -3.15 8.54
C PHE A 72 -7.19 -3.41 9.79
N ASP A 73 -7.28 -4.61 10.36
CA ASP A 73 -6.51 -4.98 11.55
C ASP A 73 -5.01 -4.94 11.26
N ARG A 74 -4.57 -5.50 10.14
CA ARG A 74 -3.16 -5.39 9.70
C ARG A 74 -2.76 -3.94 9.48
N PHE A 75 -3.63 -3.15 8.87
CA PHE A 75 -3.35 -1.74 8.65
C PHE A 75 -3.19 -0.98 9.97
N CYS A 76 -4.13 -1.10 10.89
CA CYS A 76 -4.12 -0.39 12.18
C CYS A 76 -2.99 -0.86 13.11
N LEU A 77 -2.69 -2.17 13.14
CA LEU A 77 -1.74 -2.74 14.08
C LEU A 77 -0.30 -2.75 13.58
N GLN A 78 -0.07 -2.81 12.27
CA GLN A 78 1.27 -2.99 11.70
C GLN A 78 1.69 -1.80 10.83
N ILE A 79 0.82 -1.39 9.89
CA ILE A 79 1.18 -0.39 8.88
C ILE A 79 1.13 1.02 9.47
N LEU A 80 0.01 1.37 10.11
CA LEU A 80 -0.24 2.71 10.64
C LEU A 80 0.83 3.14 11.66
N PRO A 81 1.27 2.31 12.62
CA PRO A 81 2.36 2.68 13.53
C PRO A 81 3.66 3.00 12.79
N ALA A 82 3.99 2.26 11.74
CA ALA A 82 5.21 2.44 10.96
C ALA A 82 5.18 3.70 10.08
N VAL A 83 4.01 4.06 9.52
CA VAL A 83 3.88 5.26 8.69
C VAL A 83 3.50 6.51 9.50
N ARG A 84 3.10 6.38 10.77
CA ARG A 84 2.61 7.49 11.60
C ARG A 84 3.60 8.64 11.69
N GLU A 85 4.89 8.36 11.86
CA GLU A 85 5.92 9.40 11.96
C GLU A 85 6.15 10.15 10.64
N LYS A 86 5.60 9.63 9.53
CA LYS A 86 5.71 10.20 8.18
C LYS A 86 4.44 10.95 7.75
N ILE A 87 3.35 10.86 8.51
CA ILE A 87 2.10 11.57 8.30
C ILE A 87 2.15 12.82 9.19
N GLN A 88 2.42 13.99 8.60
CA GLN A 88 2.36 15.30 9.26
C GLN A 88 1.31 16.18 8.57
#